data_AF-A0A4Q2FKA6-F1
#
_entry.id   AF-A0A4Q2FKA6-F1
#
_cell.length_a   1.000
_cell.length_b   1.000
_cell.length_c   1.000
_cell.angle_alpha   90.00
_cell.angle_beta   90.00
_cell.angle_gamma   90.00
#
_symmetry.space_group_name_H-M   'P 1'
#
loop_
_entity.id
_entity.type
_entity.pdbx_description
1 polymer ?
#
loop_
_entity_poly.entity_id
_entity_poly.type
_entity_poly.pdbx_seq_one_letter_code
_entity_poly.pdbx_strand_id
1 'polypeptide(L)'
;MGNRRMISKTVTQTQRFLRLPLEAQALYFHLIQNSDDDGVVEAFPVVRMIGVSEDSLGLLIVKEFIRPLNDEMVYFIVDFHEQNTVRKDRYSPSIYKHLLEKPPEKYTGLPMDNQTETTGLPNISQYKSSQDNLSQSRSSQNDEDEHENPIFEKLKSAFGQMSVNGTMIEEVRDLLEIHGKELVIHALEVTILNAGKSIRYTRSILSNWQGLGLKTVEQVKQHEEQRQKLKQSPKQAEPISREEWLKTRTEENPF
;
A
#
# COMPACT_ATOMS: atom_id res chain seq x y z
N MET A 1 -4.28 -2.96 -34.43
CA MET A 1 -2.99 -3.67 -34.23
C MET A 1 -2.86 -3.98 -32.75
N GLY A 2 -2.34 -5.15 -32.37
CA GLY A 2 -2.24 -5.52 -30.96
C GLY A 2 -1.14 -4.73 -30.23
N ASN A 3 -1.46 -4.21 -29.06
CA ASN A 3 -0.50 -3.59 -28.15
C ASN A 3 0.40 -4.68 -27.57
N ARG A 4 1.66 -4.74 -28.02
CA ARG A 4 2.65 -5.71 -27.52
C ARG A 4 3.52 -5.03 -26.49
N ARG A 5 3.71 -5.68 -25.35
CA ARG A 5 4.63 -5.25 -24.30
C ARG A 5 5.77 -6.25 -24.21
N MET A 6 6.99 -5.73 -24.18
CA MET A 6 8.22 -6.50 -24.06
C MET A 6 8.59 -6.60 -22.59
N ILE A 7 9.08 -7.78 -22.21
CA ILE A 7 9.59 -8.06 -20.87
C ILE A 7 11.09 -8.35 -21.02
N SER A 8 11.93 -7.51 -20.44
CA SER A 8 13.38 -7.60 -20.61
C SER A 8 14.04 -8.52 -19.58
N LYS A 9 15.06 -9.25 -20.02
CA LYS A 9 15.98 -9.99 -19.16
C LYS A 9 16.80 -9.08 -18.24
N THR A 10 17.03 -7.83 -18.65
CA THR A 10 17.78 -6.84 -17.86
C THR A 10 17.14 -6.55 -16.52
N VAL A 11 15.82 -6.75 -16.39
CA VAL A 11 15.08 -6.60 -15.13
C VAL A 11 14.75 -7.96 -14.53
N THR A 12 14.27 -8.90 -15.33
CA THR A 12 13.75 -10.20 -14.85
C THR A 12 14.83 -11.19 -14.41
N GLN A 13 16.07 -11.03 -14.88
CA GLN A 13 17.20 -11.87 -14.45
C GLN A 13 18.03 -11.22 -13.35
N THR A 14 17.57 -10.10 -12.78
CA THR A 14 18.25 -9.46 -11.66
C THR A 14 18.01 -10.22 -10.36
N GLN A 15 18.97 -10.15 -9.45
CA GLN A 15 18.82 -10.74 -8.12
C GLN A 15 17.63 -10.16 -7.35
N ARG A 16 17.31 -8.86 -7.54
CA ARG A 16 16.16 -8.20 -6.90
C ARG A 16 14.85 -8.83 -7.35
N PHE A 17 14.72 -9.13 -8.63
CA PHE A 17 13.53 -9.75 -9.21
C PHE A 17 13.41 -11.24 -8.84
N LEU A 18 14.50 -12.00 -9.00
CA LEU A 18 14.52 -13.45 -8.73
C LEU A 18 14.28 -13.80 -7.25
N ARG A 19 14.49 -12.86 -6.33
CA ARG A 19 14.18 -13.02 -4.90
C ARG A 19 12.70 -12.78 -4.55
N LEU A 20 11.90 -12.29 -5.49
CA LEU A 20 10.46 -12.11 -5.26
C LEU A 20 9.74 -13.47 -5.19
N PRO A 21 8.66 -13.59 -4.39
CA PRO A 21 7.72 -14.70 -4.50
C PRO A 21 7.14 -14.82 -5.91
N LEU A 22 6.80 -16.05 -6.33
CA LEU A 22 6.26 -16.31 -7.66
C LEU A 22 4.98 -15.49 -7.96
N GLU A 23 4.14 -15.27 -6.95
CA GLU A 23 2.93 -14.43 -7.06
C GLU A 23 3.27 -12.98 -7.45
N ALA A 24 4.29 -12.38 -6.80
CA ALA A 24 4.73 -11.03 -7.11
C ALA A 24 5.42 -10.94 -8.48
N GLN A 25 6.19 -11.96 -8.86
CA GLN A 25 6.77 -12.04 -10.20
C GLN A 25 5.68 -12.12 -11.29
N ALA A 26 4.69 -12.98 -11.09
CA ALA A 26 3.55 -13.12 -12.01
C ALA A 26 2.77 -11.81 -12.11
N LEU A 27 2.46 -11.17 -10.98
CA LEU A 27 1.79 -9.89 -10.93
C LEU A 27 2.55 -8.82 -11.74
N TYR A 28 3.86 -8.72 -11.56
CA TYR A 28 4.69 -7.77 -12.32
C TYR A 28 4.57 -7.96 -13.84
N PHE A 29 4.60 -9.21 -14.32
CA PHE A 29 4.42 -9.51 -15.75
C PHE A 29 3.06 -9.09 -16.28
N HIS A 30 2.00 -9.36 -15.50
CA HIS A 30 0.66 -8.97 -15.89
C HIS A 30 0.46 -7.45 -15.84
N LEU A 31 1.10 -6.74 -14.91
CA LEU A 31 1.08 -5.27 -14.88
C LEU A 31 1.74 -4.69 -16.13
N ILE A 32 2.92 -5.19 -16.53
CA ILE A 32 3.56 -4.78 -17.80
C ILE A 32 2.61 -5.01 -18.97
N GLN A 33 2.02 -6.19 -19.06
CA GLN A 33 1.14 -6.56 -20.17
C GLN A 33 -0.09 -5.64 -20.30
N ASN A 34 -0.60 -5.11 -19.18
CA ASN A 34 -1.79 -4.27 -19.13
C ASN A 34 -1.48 -2.76 -19.07
N SER A 35 -0.21 -2.37 -19.08
CA SER A 35 0.19 -0.96 -19.04
C SER A 35 -0.01 -0.23 -20.37
N ASP A 36 -0.20 1.09 -20.28
CA ASP A 36 -0.24 2.01 -21.42
C ASP A 36 1.17 2.38 -21.94
N ASP A 37 1.25 3.26 -22.94
CA ASP A 37 2.52 3.59 -23.59
C ASP A 37 3.45 4.46 -22.74
N ASP A 38 2.93 5.03 -21.65
CA ASP A 38 3.71 5.76 -20.64
C ASP A 38 4.07 4.86 -19.45
N GLY A 39 3.74 3.56 -19.50
CA GLY A 39 4.06 2.62 -18.43
C GLY A 39 3.16 2.73 -17.20
N VAL A 40 1.98 3.33 -17.35
CA VAL A 40 0.97 3.42 -16.30
C VAL A 40 -0.02 2.27 -16.41
N VAL A 41 -0.45 1.75 -15.27
CA VAL A 41 -1.41 0.64 -15.19
C VAL A 41 -2.36 0.80 -14.02
N GLU A 42 -3.64 0.53 -14.27
CA GLU A 42 -4.63 0.28 -13.22
C GLU A 42 -4.46 -1.15 -12.71
N ALA A 43 -3.99 -1.31 -11.47
CA ALA A 43 -3.71 -2.63 -10.94
C ALA A 43 -4.96 -3.39 -10.48
N PHE A 44 -6.06 -2.70 -10.14
CA PHE A 44 -7.25 -3.35 -9.59
C PHE A 44 -7.82 -4.46 -10.50
N PRO A 45 -8.06 -4.24 -11.81
CA PRO A 45 -8.53 -5.30 -12.69
C PRO A 45 -7.54 -6.47 -12.80
N VAL A 46 -6.23 -6.17 -12.80
CA VAL A 46 -5.16 -7.16 -12.92
C VAL A 46 -5.10 -8.06 -11.69
N VAL A 47 -5.12 -7.46 -10.50
CA VAL A 47 -5.13 -8.19 -9.22
C VAL A 47 -6.35 -9.10 -9.13
N ARG A 48 -7.53 -8.61 -9.51
CA ARG A 48 -8.77 -9.39 -9.54
C ARG A 48 -8.72 -10.54 -10.55
N MET A 49 -8.12 -10.30 -11.72
CA MET A 49 -7.98 -11.29 -12.78
C MET A 49 -7.09 -12.47 -12.36
N ILE A 50 -5.97 -12.20 -11.67
CA ILE A 50 -5.01 -13.24 -11.26
C ILE A 50 -5.40 -13.87 -9.91
N GLY A 51 -6.18 -13.15 -9.09
CA GLY A 51 -6.56 -13.59 -7.74
C GLY A 51 -5.42 -13.46 -6.73
N VAL A 52 -4.52 -12.51 -6.92
CA VAL A 52 -3.35 -12.27 -6.04
C VAL A 52 -3.74 -11.33 -4.89
N SER A 53 -3.07 -11.46 -3.74
CA SER A 53 -3.26 -10.55 -2.61
C SER A 53 -2.60 -9.18 -2.85
N GLU A 54 -3.16 -8.15 -2.23
CA GLU A 54 -2.60 -6.79 -2.29
C GLU A 54 -1.20 -6.69 -1.65
N ASP A 55 -0.82 -7.64 -0.81
CA ASP A 55 0.53 -7.73 -0.23
C ASP A 55 1.61 -7.84 -1.32
N SER A 56 1.31 -8.51 -2.44
CA SER A 56 2.23 -8.61 -3.58
C SER A 56 2.46 -7.25 -4.25
N LEU A 57 1.43 -6.38 -4.32
CA LEU A 57 1.61 -4.99 -4.78
C LEU A 57 2.53 -4.24 -3.81
N GLY A 58 2.26 -4.33 -2.51
CA GLY A 58 3.11 -3.72 -1.48
C GLY A 58 4.56 -4.14 -1.60
N LEU A 59 4.82 -5.42 -1.88
CA LEU A 59 6.17 -5.92 -2.09
C LEU A 59 6.84 -5.36 -3.35
N LEU A 60 6.10 -5.24 -4.46
CA LEU A 60 6.61 -4.62 -5.68
C LEU A 60 6.93 -3.13 -5.50
N ILE A 61 6.17 -2.42 -4.66
CA ILE A 61 6.45 -1.02 -4.27
C ILE A 61 7.74 -0.95 -3.44
N VAL A 62 7.84 -1.76 -2.38
CA VAL A 62 9.03 -1.79 -1.50
C VAL A 62 10.30 -2.17 -2.25
N LYS A 63 10.18 -3.00 -3.29
CA LYS A 63 11.30 -3.39 -4.16
C LYS A 63 11.49 -2.45 -5.36
N GLU A 64 10.74 -1.34 -5.42
CA GLU A 64 10.85 -0.29 -6.42
C GLU A 64 10.64 -0.76 -7.86
N PHE A 65 9.82 -1.79 -8.06
CA PHE A 65 9.39 -2.22 -9.39
C PHE A 65 8.21 -1.39 -9.90
N ILE A 66 7.38 -0.89 -8.99
CA ILE A 66 6.23 -0.03 -9.29
C ILE A 66 6.16 1.14 -8.29
N ARG A 67 5.58 2.25 -8.72
CA ARG A 67 5.36 3.45 -7.91
C ARG A 67 3.88 3.83 -7.93
N PRO A 68 3.24 4.03 -6.76
CA PRO A 68 1.84 4.48 -6.71
C PRO A 68 1.73 5.91 -7.28
N LEU A 69 0.65 6.15 -8.04
CA LEU A 69 0.32 7.46 -8.60
C LEU A 69 -0.90 8.09 -7.90
N ASN A 70 -1.83 7.29 -7.40
CA ASN A 70 -3.02 7.74 -6.69
C ASN A 70 -3.53 6.66 -5.70
N ASP A 71 -4.66 6.94 -5.06
CA ASP A 71 -5.33 6.02 -4.12
C ASP A 71 -6.18 4.94 -4.80
N GLU A 72 -6.40 5.03 -6.13
CA GLU A 72 -7.23 4.10 -6.91
C GLU A 72 -6.42 2.94 -7.52
N MET A 73 -5.31 2.56 -6.88
CA MET A 73 -4.41 1.50 -7.35
C MET A 73 -3.86 1.75 -8.77
N VAL A 74 -3.60 3.01 -9.13
CA VAL A 74 -2.89 3.35 -10.36
C VAL A 74 -1.40 3.42 -10.06
N TYR A 75 -0.61 2.70 -10.86
CA TYR A 75 0.83 2.57 -10.66
C TYR A 75 1.60 2.91 -11.93
N PHE A 76 2.77 3.50 -11.74
CA PHE A 76 3.80 3.63 -12.77
C PHE A 76 4.80 2.49 -12.62
N ILE A 77 5.09 1.79 -13.72
CA ILE A 77 6.12 0.75 -13.77
C ILE A 77 7.48 1.41 -13.99
N VAL A 78 8.37 1.29 -13.00
CA VAL A 78 9.62 2.07 -12.94
C VAL A 78 10.52 1.78 -14.15
N ASP A 79 10.71 0.51 -14.47
CA ASP A 79 11.63 0.09 -15.52
C ASP A 79 10.95 0.04 -16.91
N PHE A 80 9.74 0.61 -17.07
CA PHE A 80 8.94 0.40 -18.27
C PHE A 80 9.64 0.86 -19.56
N HIS A 81 10.16 2.09 -19.57
CA HIS A 81 10.79 2.70 -20.73
C HIS A 81 12.15 2.07 -21.09
N GLU A 82 12.79 1.40 -20.13
CA GLU A 82 14.00 0.60 -20.41
C GLU A 82 13.67 -0.64 -21.24
N GLN A 83 12.46 -1.19 -21.05
CA GLN A 83 12.01 -2.43 -21.69
C GLN A 83 11.17 -2.18 -22.94
N ASN A 84 10.45 -1.06 -22.97
CA ASN A 84 9.44 -0.75 -23.98
C ASN A 84 9.68 0.63 -24.57
N THR A 85 9.95 0.66 -25.87
CA THR A 85 10.02 1.89 -26.66
C THR A 85 8.90 1.90 -27.68
N VAL A 86 8.02 2.90 -27.60
CA VAL A 86 6.92 3.10 -28.55
C VAL A 86 7.34 4.15 -29.57
N ARG A 87 7.04 3.88 -30.84
CA ARG A 87 7.34 4.85 -31.91
C ARG A 87 6.33 6.01 -31.84
N LYS A 88 6.80 7.23 -32.09
CA LYS A 88 6.00 8.47 -31.98
C LYS A 88 4.71 8.44 -32.79
N ASP A 89 4.71 7.81 -33.96
CA ASP A 89 3.57 7.67 -34.86
C ASP A 89 2.45 6.76 -34.32
N ARG A 90 2.75 5.92 -33.33
CA ARG A 90 1.80 4.96 -32.74
C ARG A 90 1.54 5.22 -31.26
N TYR A 91 2.18 6.24 -30.70
CA TYR A 91 2.12 6.57 -29.29
C TYR A 91 0.73 7.11 -28.92
N SER A 92 0.13 6.53 -27.88
CA SER A 92 -1.06 7.07 -27.24
C SER A 92 -0.72 7.50 -25.82
N PRO A 93 -0.92 8.78 -25.45
CA PRO A 93 -0.62 9.25 -24.10
C PRO A 93 -1.55 8.60 -23.07
N SER A 94 -1.04 8.46 -21.85
CA SER A 94 -1.79 8.00 -20.69
C SER A 94 -2.90 8.98 -20.32
N ILE A 95 -4.03 8.44 -19.88
CA ILE A 95 -5.09 9.20 -19.21
C ILE A 95 -4.55 9.86 -17.92
N TYR A 96 -3.57 9.22 -17.28
CA TYR A 96 -2.94 9.64 -16.05
C TYR A 96 -1.70 10.51 -16.26
N LYS A 97 -1.50 11.07 -17.45
CA LYS A 97 -0.33 11.92 -17.76
C LYS A 97 -0.11 13.03 -16.72
N HIS A 98 -1.19 13.62 -16.21
CA HIS A 98 -1.14 14.65 -15.18
C HIS A 98 -0.55 14.19 -13.82
N LEU A 99 -0.54 12.87 -13.54
CA LEU A 99 0.07 12.27 -12.35
C LEU A 99 1.55 11.93 -12.54
N LEU A 100 2.01 11.87 -13.80
CA LEU A 100 3.41 11.60 -14.14
C LEU A 100 4.27 12.86 -14.07
N GLU A 101 3.69 14.01 -14.43
CA GLU A 101 4.33 15.31 -14.32
C GLU A 101 4.42 15.69 -12.85
N LYS A 102 5.63 15.68 -12.27
CA LYS A 102 5.84 16.32 -10.97
C LYS A 102 5.40 17.78 -11.09
N PRO A 103 4.63 18.33 -10.13
CA PRO A 103 4.38 19.76 -10.12
C PRO A 103 5.74 20.47 -10.13
N PRO A 104 5.89 21.58 -10.88
CA PRO A 104 7.18 22.27 -10.96
C PRO A 104 7.63 22.57 -9.54
N GLU A 105 8.68 21.88 -9.10
CA GLU A 105 9.46 22.29 -7.94
C GLU A 105 9.77 23.77 -8.19
N LYS A 106 9.29 24.65 -7.30
CA LYS A 106 9.56 26.09 -7.37
C LYS A 106 11.05 26.30 -7.17
N TYR A 107 11.85 26.07 -8.20
CA TYR A 107 13.24 26.50 -8.24
C TYR A 107 13.26 27.95 -8.64
N THR A 108 13.49 28.79 -7.63
CA THR A 108 14.19 30.05 -7.80
C THR A 108 15.57 29.75 -8.40
N GLY A 109 15.77 30.05 -9.68
CA GLY A 109 17.10 29.99 -10.30
C GLY A 109 17.06 29.70 -11.80
N LEU A 110 16.95 30.78 -12.56
CA LEU A 110 17.36 31.03 -13.96
C LEU A 110 17.82 29.85 -14.86
N PRO A 111 17.44 29.87 -16.15
CA PRO A 111 17.73 28.80 -17.09
C PRO A 111 19.18 28.88 -17.57
N MET A 112 19.84 27.72 -17.69
CA MET A 112 21.04 27.58 -18.51
C MET A 112 20.65 26.79 -19.76
N ASP A 113 20.48 27.57 -20.82
CA ASP A 113 20.32 27.17 -22.20
C ASP A 113 21.47 26.25 -22.65
N ASN A 114 21.18 25.39 -23.64
CA ASN A 114 22.08 24.83 -24.67
C ASN A 114 21.44 23.56 -25.27
N GLN A 115 20.34 23.73 -26.01
CA GLN A 115 20.01 22.80 -27.10
C GLN A 115 20.61 23.36 -28.39
N THR A 116 21.60 22.67 -28.95
CA THR A 116 22.07 22.92 -30.32
C THR A 116 21.23 22.08 -31.29
N GLU A 117 20.29 22.71 -31.99
CA GLU A 117 19.73 22.19 -33.25
C GLU A 117 20.25 23.01 -34.44
N THR A 118 20.58 22.31 -35.52
CA THR A 118 21.17 22.87 -36.73
C THR A 118 20.06 23.40 -37.66
N THR A 119 20.21 24.69 -38.01
CA THR A 119 19.89 25.34 -39.28
C THR A 119 18.64 24.90 -40.09
N GLY A 120 17.63 25.78 -40.13
CA GLY A 120 16.62 25.79 -41.19
C GLY A 120 15.45 26.76 -40.96
N LEU A 121 15.64 28.05 -41.23
CA LEU A 121 14.57 29.05 -41.47
C LEU A 121 14.88 29.74 -42.81
N PRO A 122 13.88 30.18 -43.61
CA PRO A 122 13.00 31.31 -43.28
C PRO A 122 11.54 31.11 -43.80
N ASN A 123 10.48 31.92 -43.57
CA ASN A 123 10.25 33.22 -42.96
C ASN A 123 8.71 33.50 -42.86
N ILE A 124 8.32 34.40 -41.94
CA ILE A 124 7.24 35.44 -42.03
C ILE A 124 5.74 35.06 -41.94
N SER A 125 5.09 35.47 -40.82
CA SER A 125 4.09 36.57 -40.71
C SER A 125 3.43 36.51 -39.31
N GLN A 126 3.84 37.36 -38.37
CA GLN A 126 3.16 38.60 -37.93
C GLN A 126 1.65 38.51 -37.70
N TYR A 127 1.22 38.49 -36.43
CA TYR A 127 0.25 39.46 -35.88
C TYR A 127 0.37 39.54 -34.35
N LYS A 128 0.32 40.78 -33.81
CA LYS A 128 0.34 41.15 -32.39
C LYS A 128 -1.10 41.40 -31.89
N SER A 129 -1.38 41.07 -30.62
CA SER A 129 -2.37 41.73 -29.75
C SER A 129 -2.08 41.26 -28.30
N SER A 130 -1.46 42.04 -27.41
CA SER A 130 -1.96 43.17 -26.60
C SER A 130 -3.03 42.83 -25.56
N GLN A 131 -2.66 43.01 -24.28
CA GLN A 131 -3.44 43.48 -23.11
C GLN A 131 -4.57 42.55 -22.60
N ASP A 132 -4.95 42.48 -21.31
CA ASP A 132 -4.62 43.23 -20.09
C ASP A 132 -5.01 42.38 -18.85
N ASN A 133 -4.62 42.88 -17.68
CA ASN A 133 -4.77 42.35 -16.31
C ASN A 133 -6.21 42.02 -15.83
N LEU A 134 -6.34 41.29 -14.71
CA LEU A 134 -6.93 41.80 -13.43
C LEU A 134 -7.72 40.76 -12.59
N SER A 135 -7.14 40.38 -11.42
CA SER A 135 -7.82 40.13 -10.11
C SER A 135 -8.79 38.92 -9.99
N GLN A 136 -9.13 38.30 -8.85
CA GLN A 136 -8.89 38.49 -7.41
C GLN A 136 -9.54 37.28 -6.67
N SER A 137 -9.07 36.98 -5.44
CA SER A 137 -9.82 36.35 -4.31
C SER A 137 -10.01 34.82 -4.34
N ARG A 138 -9.95 34.02 -3.26
CA ARG A 138 -9.84 34.13 -1.78
C ARG A 138 -9.56 32.68 -1.29
N SER A 139 -8.54 32.41 -0.47
CA SER A 139 -8.55 32.35 1.02
C SER A 139 -9.48 31.28 1.65
N SER A 140 -8.85 30.31 2.34
CA SER A 140 -9.22 29.68 3.63
C SER A 140 -7.94 28.92 4.07
N GLN A 141 -7.09 29.37 5.01
CA GLN A 141 -7.24 29.39 6.48
C GLN A 141 -7.95 28.15 7.01
N ASN A 142 -7.50 27.41 8.01
CA ASN A 142 -6.30 27.27 8.85
C ASN A 142 -6.38 25.78 9.31
N ASP A 143 -5.30 25.21 9.85
CA ASP A 143 -5.39 24.34 11.04
C ASP A 143 -3.96 24.02 11.48
N GLU A 144 -3.51 24.87 12.40
CA GLU A 144 -2.40 24.61 13.32
C GLU A 144 -2.88 23.54 14.31
N ASP A 145 -2.11 22.45 14.49
CA ASP A 145 -1.93 21.70 15.75
C ASP A 145 -1.15 20.41 15.48
N GLU A 146 0.10 20.59 15.04
CA GLU A 146 1.08 19.51 14.83
C GLU A 146 1.81 19.23 16.17
N HIS A 147 1.05 18.86 17.21
CA HIS A 147 1.64 18.27 18.40
C HIS A 147 1.72 16.75 18.22
N GLU A 148 2.95 16.27 18.12
CA GLU A 148 3.38 14.86 18.06
C GLU A 148 2.61 13.96 19.03
N ASN A 149 1.52 13.36 18.57
CA ASN A 149 0.79 12.38 19.36
C ASN A 149 1.67 11.10 19.41
N PRO A 150 2.04 10.56 20.58
CA PRO A 150 2.93 9.39 20.71
C PRO A 150 2.37 8.13 20.02
N ILE A 151 1.07 8.15 19.74
CA ILE A 151 0.36 7.12 18.99
C ILE A 151 0.80 7.16 17.52
N PHE A 152 0.94 8.34 16.90
CA PHE A 152 1.40 8.46 15.52
C PHE A 152 2.86 8.05 15.37
N GLU A 153 3.71 8.30 16.35
CA GLU A 153 5.07 7.75 16.34
C GLU A 153 5.08 6.23 16.42
N LYS A 154 4.30 5.65 17.34
CA LYS A 154 4.14 4.19 17.42
C LYS A 154 3.59 3.61 16.11
N LEU A 155 2.65 4.29 15.46
CA LEU A 155 2.10 3.89 14.16
C LEU A 155 3.14 3.99 13.04
N LYS A 156 3.92 5.08 12.98
CA LYS A 156 5.03 5.23 12.03
C LYS A 156 6.09 4.14 12.22
N SER A 157 6.42 3.81 13.47
CA SER A 157 7.35 2.72 13.79
C SER A 157 6.79 1.33 13.47
N ALA A 158 5.49 1.13 13.66
CA ALA A 158 4.82 -0.17 13.48
C ALA A 158 4.50 -0.48 12.02
N PHE A 159 4.03 0.52 11.28
CA PHE A 159 3.49 0.35 9.94
C PHE A 159 4.35 1.01 8.86
N GLY A 160 5.34 1.83 9.22
CA GLY A 160 6.17 2.59 8.30
C GLY A 160 5.60 3.98 8.01
N GLN A 161 6.50 4.93 7.71
CA GLN A 161 6.18 6.35 7.53
C GLN A 161 5.22 6.63 6.37
N MET A 162 5.20 5.75 5.35
CA MET A 162 4.34 5.88 4.16
C MET A 162 2.91 5.34 4.37
N SER A 163 2.67 4.62 5.47
CA SER A 163 1.40 3.95 5.77
C SER A 163 0.43 4.86 6.55
N VAL A 164 0.89 6.04 6.95
CA VAL A 164 0.10 7.03 7.69
C VAL A 164 -0.46 8.04 6.68
N ASN A 165 -1.57 7.68 6.04
CA ASN A 165 -2.35 8.58 5.17
C ASN A 165 -3.38 9.38 6.01
N GLY A 166 -3.89 10.51 5.49
CA GLY A 166 -4.88 11.36 6.18
C GLY A 166 -6.14 10.60 6.63
N THR A 167 -6.61 9.65 5.82
CA THR A 167 -7.72 8.76 6.17
C THR A 167 -7.41 7.86 7.37
N MET A 168 -6.18 7.38 7.49
CA MET A 168 -5.74 6.57 8.62
C MET A 168 -5.62 7.41 9.90
N ILE A 169 -5.26 8.69 9.78
CA ILE A 169 -5.26 9.64 10.89
C ILE A 169 -6.69 9.83 11.42
N GLU A 170 -7.67 10.00 10.53
CA GLU A 170 -9.09 10.07 10.90
C GLU A 170 -9.57 8.77 11.57
N GLU A 171 -9.25 7.61 10.99
CA GLU A 171 -9.62 6.32 11.61
C GLU A 171 -9.02 6.13 13.00
N VAL A 172 -7.80 6.61 13.23
CA VAL A 172 -7.15 6.57 14.54
C VAL A 172 -7.84 7.53 15.52
N ARG A 173 -8.25 8.72 15.07
CA ARG A 173 -9.03 9.66 15.89
C ARG A 173 -10.35 9.04 16.31
N ASP A 174 -11.08 8.42 15.39
CA ASP A 174 -12.35 7.74 15.68
C ASP A 174 -12.16 6.63 16.73
N LEU A 175 -11.11 5.81 16.58
CA LEU A 175 -10.80 4.75 17.55
C LEU A 175 -10.47 5.30 18.93
N LEU A 176 -9.80 6.47 19.00
CA LEU A 176 -9.47 7.13 20.26
C LEU A 176 -10.70 7.68 20.96
N GLU A 177 -11.67 8.22 20.21
CA GLU A 177 -12.94 8.69 20.77
C GLU A 177 -13.79 7.54 21.32
N ILE A 178 -13.82 6.39 20.63
CA ILE A 178 -14.67 5.27 21.00
C ILE A 178 -14.10 4.45 22.16
N HIS A 179 -12.80 4.13 22.12
CA HIS A 179 -12.18 3.13 23.00
C HIS A 179 -11.23 3.72 24.04
N GLY A 180 -10.81 4.98 23.87
CA GLY A 180 -9.83 5.63 24.73
C GLY A 180 -8.38 5.24 24.40
N LYS A 181 -7.46 6.15 24.75
CA LYS A 181 -6.04 6.08 24.40
C LYS A 181 -5.34 4.80 24.83
N GLU A 182 -5.56 4.34 26.05
CA GLU A 182 -4.84 3.19 26.62
C GLU A 182 -5.16 1.88 25.91
N LEU A 183 -6.45 1.66 25.59
CA LEU A 183 -6.90 0.44 24.94
C LEU A 183 -6.45 0.37 23.48
N VAL A 184 -6.46 1.51 22.78
CA VAL A 184 -5.96 1.62 21.39
C VAL A 184 -4.46 1.36 21.33
N ILE A 185 -3.67 1.91 22.25
CA ILE A 185 -2.22 1.64 22.33
C ILE A 185 -1.97 0.14 22.57
N HIS A 186 -2.71 -0.48 23.48
CA HIS A 186 -2.57 -1.92 23.75
C HIS A 186 -2.96 -2.77 22.53
N ALA A 187 -4.03 -2.42 21.82
CA ALA A 187 -4.44 -3.10 20.58
C ALA A 187 -3.39 -2.98 19.48
N LEU A 188 -2.70 -1.83 19.38
CA LEU A 188 -1.59 -1.63 18.45
C LEU A 188 -0.41 -2.53 18.80
N GLU A 189 -0.06 -2.65 20.07
CA GLU A 189 1.01 -3.56 20.52
C GLU A 189 0.70 -5.01 20.19
N VAL A 190 -0.54 -5.46 20.43
CA VAL A 190 -1.01 -6.80 20.03
C VAL A 190 -0.99 -6.98 18.51
N THR A 191 -1.31 -5.94 17.75
CA THR A 191 -1.21 -5.95 16.28
C THR A 191 0.23 -6.19 15.83
N ILE A 192 1.19 -5.46 16.41
CA ILE A 192 2.62 -5.57 16.11
C ILE A 192 3.15 -6.97 16.46
N LEU A 193 2.80 -7.48 17.65
CA LEU A 193 3.21 -8.81 18.11
C LEU A 193 2.70 -9.94 17.20
N ASN A 194 1.51 -9.76 16.61
CA ASN A 194 0.93 -10.71 15.66
C ASN A 194 1.34 -10.44 14.20
N ALA A 195 2.34 -9.58 13.95
CA ALA A 195 2.78 -9.16 12.63
C ALA A 195 1.67 -8.57 11.74
N GLY A 196 0.60 -8.06 12.35
CA GLY A 196 -0.45 -7.32 11.65
C GLY A 196 0.10 -5.97 11.17
N LYS A 197 -0.25 -5.59 9.94
CA LYS A 197 0.33 -4.40 9.25
C LYS A 197 -0.68 -3.31 8.94
N SER A 198 -1.89 -3.39 9.48
CA SER A 198 -2.97 -2.45 9.16
C SER A 198 -3.76 -2.02 10.39
N ILE A 199 -4.19 -0.75 10.38
CA ILE A 199 -5.09 -0.20 11.40
C ILE A 199 -6.45 -0.94 11.42
N ARG A 200 -6.86 -1.54 10.29
CA ARG A 200 -8.04 -2.41 10.21
C ARG A 200 -7.92 -3.65 11.10
N TYR A 201 -6.72 -4.23 11.21
CA TYR A 201 -6.48 -5.35 12.13
C TYR A 201 -6.62 -4.89 13.58
N THR A 202 -6.09 -3.71 13.93
CA THR A 202 -6.27 -3.10 15.25
C THR A 202 -7.74 -2.84 15.56
N ARG A 203 -8.52 -2.32 14.59
CA ARG A 203 -9.97 -2.17 14.71
C ARG A 203 -10.66 -3.51 14.96
N SER A 204 -10.25 -4.59 14.29
CA SER A 204 -10.84 -5.92 14.51
C SER A 204 -10.57 -6.46 15.92
N ILE A 205 -9.38 -6.20 16.48
CA ILE A 205 -9.04 -6.56 17.85
C ILE A 205 -9.92 -5.79 18.85
N LEU A 206 -10.02 -4.47 18.66
CA LEU A 206 -10.84 -3.60 19.50
C LEU A 206 -12.32 -3.98 19.44
N SER A 207 -12.84 -4.29 18.26
CA SER A 207 -14.23 -4.76 18.07
C SER A 207 -14.48 -6.09 18.78
N ASN A 208 -13.53 -7.02 18.73
CA ASN A 208 -13.61 -8.28 19.46
C ASN A 208 -13.62 -8.07 20.99
N TRP A 209 -12.72 -7.22 21.51
CA TRP A 209 -12.69 -6.87 22.94
C TRP A 209 -13.98 -6.18 23.37
N GLN A 210 -14.52 -5.27 22.55
CA GLN A 210 -15.80 -4.62 22.79
C GLN A 210 -16.96 -5.64 22.83
N GLY A 211 -16.98 -6.61 21.91
CA GLY A 211 -17.97 -7.69 21.90
C GLY A 211 -17.91 -8.59 23.14
N LEU A 212 -16.72 -8.72 23.74
CA LEU A 212 -16.49 -9.43 25.01
C LEU A 212 -16.73 -8.55 26.25
N GLY A 213 -17.11 -7.28 26.07
CA GLY A 213 -17.33 -6.33 27.16
C GLY A 213 -16.05 -5.84 27.85
N LEU A 214 -14.87 -6.07 27.26
CA LEU A 214 -13.57 -5.69 27.80
C LEU A 214 -13.28 -4.22 27.43
N LYS A 215 -13.45 -3.32 28.40
CA LYS A 215 -13.29 -1.86 28.18
C LYS A 215 -12.00 -1.29 28.74
N THR A 216 -11.23 -2.10 29.49
CA THR A 216 -9.99 -1.67 30.14
C THR A 216 -8.85 -2.60 29.79
N VAL A 217 -7.62 -2.08 29.79
CA VAL A 217 -6.42 -2.86 29.49
C VAL A 217 -6.23 -4.01 30.49
N GLU A 218 -6.58 -3.80 31.76
CA GLU A 218 -6.50 -4.83 32.80
C GLU A 218 -7.43 -6.02 32.51
N GLN A 219 -8.66 -5.75 32.09
CA GLN A 219 -9.62 -6.80 31.71
C GLN A 219 -9.12 -7.60 30.50
N VAL A 220 -8.53 -6.93 29.51
CA VAL A 220 -7.95 -7.58 28.33
C VAL A 220 -6.83 -8.53 28.73
N LYS A 221 -5.89 -8.08 29.57
CA LYS A 221 -4.76 -8.91 30.04
C LYS A 221 -5.24 -10.15 30.80
N GLN A 222 -6.20 -9.98 31.72
CA GLN A 222 -6.76 -11.11 32.47
C GLN A 222 -7.45 -12.13 31.54
N HIS A 223 -8.20 -11.64 30.55
CA HIS A 223 -8.84 -12.51 29.57
C HIS A 223 -7.83 -13.25 28.67
N GLU A 224 -6.75 -12.59 28.25
CA GLU A 224 -5.68 -13.21 27.47
C GLU A 224 -4.90 -14.26 28.27
N GLU A 225 -4.60 -14.00 29.55
CA GLU A 225 -3.97 -14.97 30.44
C GLU A 225 -4.82 -16.22 30.64
N GLN A 226 -6.14 -16.06 30.80
CA GLN A 226 -7.08 -17.18 30.89
C GLN A 226 -7.08 -18.00 29.59
N ARG A 227 -7.09 -17.33 28.43
CA ARG A 227 -6.98 -17.99 27.11
C ARG A 227 -5.66 -18.74 26.93
N GLN A 228 -4.55 -18.20 27.41
CA GLN A 228 -3.24 -18.86 27.33
C GLN A 228 -3.18 -20.09 28.25
N LYS A 229 -3.72 -20.00 29.48
CA LYS A 229 -3.83 -21.15 30.40
C LYS A 229 -4.65 -22.29 29.80
N LEU A 230 -5.78 -21.97 29.16
CA LEU A 230 -6.63 -22.94 28.46
C LEU A 230 -5.93 -23.59 27.25
N LYS A 231 -5.08 -22.86 26.52
CA LYS A 231 -4.28 -23.40 25.41
C LYS A 231 -3.14 -24.34 25.86
N GLN A 232 -2.61 -24.14 27.06
CA GLN A 232 -1.52 -24.95 27.61
C GLN A 232 -2.00 -26.21 28.34
N SER A 233 -3.31 -26.34 28.61
CA SER A 233 -3.89 -27.60 29.08
C SER A 233 -3.59 -28.71 28.05
N PRO A 234 -2.95 -29.82 28.45
CA PRO A 234 -2.64 -30.90 27.52
C PRO A 234 -3.96 -31.44 26.95
N LYS A 235 -4.08 -31.42 25.61
CA LYS A 235 -5.09 -32.22 24.92
C LYS A 235 -4.87 -33.66 25.36
N GLN A 236 -5.87 -34.30 25.96
CA GLN A 236 -5.82 -35.73 26.23
C GLN A 236 -5.51 -36.43 24.91
N ALA A 237 -4.37 -37.12 24.85
CA ALA A 237 -3.96 -37.81 23.64
C ALA A 237 -5.01 -38.88 23.31
N GLU A 238 -5.54 -38.85 22.09
CA GLU A 238 -6.43 -39.91 21.61
C GLU A 238 -5.65 -41.24 21.62
N PRO A 239 -6.21 -42.33 22.19
CA PRO A 239 -5.50 -43.59 22.28
C PRO A 239 -5.19 -44.12 20.86
N ILE A 240 -3.91 -44.35 20.59
CA ILE A 240 -3.40 -44.73 19.25
C ILE A 240 -3.64 -46.24 18.99
N SER A 241 -3.91 -47.00 20.05
CA SER A 241 -4.11 -48.45 20.02
C SER A 241 -5.43 -48.88 20.65
N ARG A 242 -6.07 -49.91 20.09
CA ARG A 242 -7.30 -50.55 20.63
C ARG A 242 -7.12 -51.05 22.06
N GLU A 243 -5.92 -51.47 22.44
CA GLU A 243 -5.63 -51.94 23.80
C GLU A 243 -5.51 -50.80 24.80
N GLU A 244 -5.08 -49.62 24.36
CA GLU A 244 -5.05 -48.41 25.18
C GLU A 244 -6.44 -47.82 25.36
N TRP A 245 -7.28 -47.86 24.32
CA TRP A 245 -8.69 -47.43 24.38
C TRP A 245 -9.51 -48.26 25.38
N LEU A 246 -9.30 -49.58 25.43
CA LEU A 246 -9.99 -50.45 26.39
C LEU A 246 -9.59 -50.17 27.85
N LYS A 247 -8.39 -49.63 28.10
CA LYS A 247 -7.92 -49.27 29.45
C LYS A 247 -8.45 -47.92 29.93
N THR A 248 -8.79 -47.01 29.02
CA THR A 248 -9.32 -45.68 29.35
C THR A 248 -10.86 -45.62 29.32
N ARG A 249 -11.52 -46.74 28.98
CA ARG A 249 -12.99 -46.83 28.94
C ARG A 249 -13.58 -46.82 30.36
N THR A 250 -14.33 -45.78 30.68
CA THR A 250 -15.16 -45.66 31.88
C THR A 250 -16.64 -45.59 31.48
N GLU A 251 -17.57 -45.91 32.40
CA GLU A 251 -19.02 -45.95 32.10
C GLU A 251 -19.59 -44.60 31.66
N GLU A 252 -18.90 -43.49 31.94
CA GLU A 252 -19.32 -42.12 31.58
C GLU A 252 -18.88 -41.67 30.18
N ASN A 253 -18.01 -42.40 29.47
CA ASN A 253 -17.69 -42.10 28.08
C ASN A 253 -17.82 -43.35 27.17
N PRO A 254 -19.02 -43.61 26.63
CA PRO A 254 -19.30 -44.82 25.86
C PRO A 254 -18.79 -44.80 24.41
N PHE A 255 -18.19 -43.70 23.93
CA PHE A 255 -17.66 -43.55 22.57
C PHE A 255 -16.21 -43.06 22.58
#